data_AF-A0A7X0NGB2-F1
#
_entry.id   AF-A0A7X0NGB2-F1
#
_cell.length_a   1.000
_cell.length_b   1.000
_cell.length_c   1.000
_cell.angle_alpha   90.00
_cell.angle_beta   90.00
_cell.angle_gamma   90.00
#
_symmetry.space_group_name_H-M   'P 1'
#
loop_
_entity.id
_entity.type
_entity.pdbx_description
1 polymer ?
#
loop_
_entity_poly.entity_id
_entity_poly.type
_entity_poly.pdbx_seq_one_letter_code
_entity_poly.pdbx_strand_id
1 'polypeptide(L)'
;MKTKITSIQKKSLLGLFLLQLMIGNQSILAAQEESEEDLLAKAQAQMNAEVLSKPFLAEKPEEVDAYIKSMLEKKVKPPEYQGTYWRPGYTCRDLLRYNWTQYRNCKYYYRYYGRYYY
;
A
#
# COMPACT_ATOMS: atom_id res chain seq x y z
N MET A 1 -66.44 -35.89 9.23
CA MET A 1 -66.43 -36.56 7.91
C MET A 1 -64.99 -36.90 7.57
N LYS A 2 -64.59 -38.18 7.54
CA LYS A 2 -63.19 -38.60 7.32
C LYS A 2 -62.95 -38.77 5.81
N THR A 3 -62.19 -37.86 5.20
CA THR A 3 -61.80 -37.92 3.79
C THR A 3 -60.80 -39.05 3.58
N LYS A 4 -61.21 -40.13 2.89
CA LYS A 4 -60.31 -41.23 2.49
C LYS A 4 -59.52 -40.82 1.26
N ILE A 5 -58.23 -40.51 1.44
CA ILE A 5 -57.30 -40.26 0.34
C ILE A 5 -56.97 -41.61 -0.32
N THR A 6 -57.29 -41.75 -1.61
CA THR A 6 -57.04 -42.96 -2.40
C THR A 6 -55.57 -43.07 -2.82
N SER A 7 -55.11 -44.30 -3.08
CA SER A 7 -53.71 -44.64 -3.44
C SER A 7 -53.13 -43.80 -4.59
N ILE A 8 -53.97 -43.41 -5.55
CA ILE A 8 -53.59 -42.62 -6.74
C ILE A 8 -53.23 -41.17 -6.36
N GLN A 9 -53.98 -40.57 -5.43
CA GLN A 9 -53.73 -39.22 -4.92
C GLN A 9 -52.42 -39.15 -4.13
N LYS A 10 -52.05 -40.23 -3.43
CA LYS A 10 -50.77 -40.34 -2.70
C LYS A 10 -49.57 -40.40 -3.64
N LYS A 11 -49.68 -41.10 -4.77
CA LYS A 11 -48.60 -41.20 -5.78
C LYS A 11 -48.35 -39.87 -6.49
N SER A 12 -49.42 -39.11 -6.78
CA SER A 12 -49.31 -37.78 -7.39
C SER A 12 -48.67 -36.76 -6.45
N LEU A 13 -49.02 -36.78 -5.15
CA LEU A 13 -48.40 -35.91 -4.14
C LEU A 13 -46.93 -36.25 -3.87
N LEU A 14 -46.57 -37.54 -3.88
CA LEU A 14 -45.19 -38.00 -3.72
C LEU A 14 -44.32 -37.58 -4.93
N GLY A 15 -44.88 -37.65 -6.14
CA GLY A 15 -44.21 -37.19 -7.36
C GLY A 15 -43.97 -35.68 -7.39
N LEU A 16 -44.93 -34.88 -6.94
CA LEU A 16 -44.78 -33.42 -6.85
C LEU A 16 -43.74 -33.00 -5.80
N PHE A 17 -43.70 -33.71 -4.67
CA PHE A 17 -42.74 -33.45 -3.59
C PHE A 17 -41.29 -33.81 -3.99
N LEU A 18 -41.12 -34.91 -4.75
CA LEU A 18 -39.82 -35.28 -5.32
C LEU A 18 -39.34 -34.29 -6.40
N LEU A 19 -40.26 -33.71 -7.17
CA LEU A 19 -39.92 -32.68 -8.17
C LEU A 19 -39.49 -31.35 -7.49
N GLN A 20 -40.09 -30.99 -6.36
CA GLN A 20 -39.69 -29.80 -5.58
C GLN A 20 -38.33 -29.97 -4.88
N LEU A 21 -37.99 -31.19 -4.44
CA LEU A 21 -36.66 -31.51 -3.89
C LEU A 21 -35.52 -31.39 -4.92
N MET A 22 -35.79 -31.63 -6.20
CA MET A 22 -34.81 -31.48 -7.28
C MET A 22 -34.58 -30.02 -7.70
N ILE A 23 -35.52 -29.11 -7.43
CA ILE A 23 -35.40 -27.68 -7.77
C ILE A 23 -34.87 -26.86 -6.59
N GLY A 24 -35.15 -27.30 -5.34
CA GLY A 24 -34.86 -26.52 -4.13
C GLY A 24 -33.42 -26.51 -3.62
N ASN A 25 -32.49 -27.23 -4.25
CA ASN A 25 -31.14 -27.44 -3.68
C ASN A 25 -29.99 -26.74 -4.43
N GLN A 26 -30.28 -25.87 -5.41
CA GLN A 26 -29.22 -25.13 -6.14
C GLN A 26 -28.87 -23.77 -5.54
N SER A 27 -29.58 -23.29 -4.51
CA SER A 27 -29.40 -21.91 -4.02
C SER A 27 -28.37 -21.74 -2.89
N ILE A 28 -27.68 -22.81 -2.45
CA ILE A 28 -26.73 -22.73 -1.32
C ILE A 28 -25.26 -22.78 -1.78
N LEU A 29 -24.98 -23.09 -3.05
CA LEU A 29 -23.62 -23.05 -3.62
C LEU A 29 -23.27 -21.70 -4.26
N ALA A 30 -23.83 -20.59 -3.77
CA ALA A 30 -23.26 -19.26 -4.01
C ALA A 30 -22.19 -18.92 -2.95
N ALA A 31 -21.43 -19.93 -2.52
CA ALA A 31 -20.29 -19.78 -1.66
C ALA A 31 -19.13 -19.24 -2.50
N GLN A 32 -19.08 -17.90 -2.61
CA GLN A 32 -17.87 -17.11 -2.88
C GLN A 32 -16.83 -17.76 -3.80
N GLU A 33 -17.17 -17.99 -5.07
CA GLU A 33 -16.14 -17.99 -6.11
C GLU A 33 -15.76 -16.53 -6.33
N GLU A 34 -14.70 -16.11 -5.65
CA GLU A 34 -14.06 -14.83 -5.93
C GLU A 34 -13.63 -14.84 -7.39
N SER A 35 -14.19 -13.94 -8.19
CA SER A 35 -13.91 -13.93 -9.62
C SER A 35 -12.42 -13.67 -9.86
N GLU A 36 -11.86 -14.21 -10.93
CA GLU A 36 -10.47 -13.93 -11.31
C GLU A 36 -10.22 -12.42 -11.43
N GLU A 37 -11.22 -11.67 -11.89
CA GLU A 37 -11.20 -10.21 -11.97
C GLU A 37 -11.10 -9.56 -10.57
N ASP A 38 -11.84 -10.04 -9.58
CA ASP A 38 -11.77 -9.55 -8.20
C ASP A 38 -10.39 -9.81 -7.58
N LEU A 39 -9.82 -11.01 -7.84
CA LEU A 39 -8.47 -11.37 -7.40
C LEU A 39 -7.40 -10.47 -8.03
N LEU A 40 -7.50 -10.20 -9.34
CA LEU A 40 -6.60 -9.31 -10.06
C LEU A 40 -6.72 -7.86 -9.59
N ALA A 41 -7.93 -7.37 -9.33
CA ALA A 41 -8.17 -6.02 -8.82
C ALA A 41 -7.58 -5.83 -7.42
N LYS A 42 -7.72 -6.83 -6.54
CA LYS A 42 -7.09 -6.82 -5.21
C LYS A 42 -5.57 -6.86 -5.29
N ALA A 43 -5.01 -7.71 -6.15
CA ALA A 43 -3.57 -7.76 -6.37
C ALA A 43 -3.02 -6.42 -6.89
N GLN A 44 -3.71 -5.78 -7.84
CA GLN A 44 -3.30 -4.47 -8.35
C GLN A 44 -3.39 -3.38 -7.27
N ALA A 45 -4.46 -3.38 -6.48
CA ALA A 45 -4.62 -2.42 -5.38
C ALA A 45 -3.50 -2.58 -4.34
N GLN A 46 -3.13 -3.82 -4.00
CA GLN A 46 -2.03 -4.11 -3.09
C GLN A 46 -0.68 -3.63 -3.66
N MET A 47 -0.36 -3.94 -4.93
CA MET A 47 0.87 -3.46 -5.57
C MET A 47 0.92 -1.93 -5.61
N ASN A 48 -0.20 -1.27 -5.92
CA ASN A 48 -0.28 0.19 -5.91
C ASN A 48 -0.04 0.75 -4.51
N ALA A 49 -0.64 0.15 -3.48
CA ALA A 49 -0.42 0.56 -2.09
C ALA A 49 1.04 0.38 -1.67
N GLU A 50 1.68 -0.74 -2.03
CA GLU A 50 3.09 -0.99 -1.76
C GLU A 50 4.01 0.02 -2.47
N VAL A 51 3.75 0.32 -3.75
CA VAL A 51 4.50 1.33 -4.51
C VAL A 51 4.35 2.73 -3.90
N LEU A 52 3.13 3.12 -3.51
CA LEU A 52 2.84 4.42 -2.92
C LEU A 52 3.39 4.55 -1.49
N SER A 53 3.53 3.44 -0.76
CA SER A 53 4.10 3.42 0.59
C SER A 53 5.60 3.72 0.61
N LYS A 54 6.30 3.46 -0.49
CA LYS A 54 7.74 3.69 -0.61
C LYS A 54 8.01 5.18 -0.87
N PRO A 55 9.01 5.79 -0.20
CA PRO A 55 9.45 7.13 -0.56
C PRO A 55 9.94 7.15 -2.02
N PHE A 56 9.30 7.93 -2.88
CA PHE A 56 9.73 8.11 -4.28
C PHE A 56 11.18 8.57 -4.41
N LEU A 57 11.69 9.25 -3.38
CA LEU A 57 13.09 9.61 -3.23
C LEU A 57 13.73 8.65 -2.22
N ALA A 58 14.53 7.71 -2.71
CA ALA A 58 15.28 6.79 -1.86
C ALA A 58 16.40 7.56 -1.13
N GLU A 59 16.11 7.95 0.12
CA GLU A 59 17.15 8.45 1.02
C GLU A 59 18.17 7.34 1.30
N LYS A 60 19.44 7.71 1.35
CA LYS A 60 20.54 6.82 1.73
C LYS A 60 21.15 7.31 3.04
N PRO A 61 20.46 7.11 4.18
CA PRO A 61 20.84 7.72 5.45
C PRO A 61 22.23 7.29 5.91
N GLU A 62 22.57 6.01 5.74
CA GLU A 62 23.88 5.46 6.15
C GLU A 62 25.05 6.10 5.40
N GLU A 63 24.94 6.26 4.07
CA GLU A 63 25.98 6.92 3.26
C GLU A 63 26.16 8.39 3.68
N VAL A 64 25.07 9.07 4.02
CA VAL A 64 25.11 10.47 4.47
C VAL A 64 25.73 10.59 5.86
N ASP A 65 25.35 9.73 6.81
CA ASP A 65 25.90 9.76 8.16
C ASP A 65 27.39 9.39 8.16
N ALA A 66 27.81 8.41 7.34
CA ALA A 66 29.22 8.07 7.17
C ALA A 66 30.04 9.25 6.64
N TYR A 67 29.53 9.96 5.62
CA TYR A 67 30.15 11.17 5.12
C TYR A 67 30.26 12.24 6.21
N ILE A 68 29.16 12.56 6.89
CA ILE A 68 29.13 13.58 7.95
C ILE A 68 30.13 13.26 9.05
N LYS A 69 30.16 12.01 9.52
CA LYS A 69 31.11 11.55 10.54
C LYS A 69 32.55 11.78 10.09
N SER A 70 32.90 11.39 8.87
CA SER A 70 34.27 11.58 8.34
C SER A 70 34.67 13.06 8.25
N MET A 71 33.74 13.95 7.94
CA MET A 71 34.01 15.39 7.81
C MET A 71 34.15 16.07 9.18
N LEU A 72 33.33 15.65 10.15
CA LEU A 72 33.42 16.10 11.54
C LEU A 72 34.73 15.65 12.20
N GLU A 73 35.14 14.40 11.99
CA GLU A 73 36.43 13.87 12.47
C GLU A 73 37.62 14.65 11.90
N LYS A 74 37.54 15.04 10.62
CA LYS A 74 38.53 15.88 9.95
C LYS A 74 38.47 17.36 10.37
N LYS A 75 37.54 17.74 11.26
CA LYS A 75 37.30 19.12 11.71
C LYS A 75 37.10 20.11 10.55
N VAL A 76 36.56 19.64 9.44
CA VAL A 76 36.22 20.51 8.32
C VAL A 76 34.97 21.28 8.69
N LYS A 77 34.92 22.56 8.31
CA LYS A 77 33.72 23.39 8.45
C LYS A 77 32.87 23.20 7.19
N PRO A 78 31.56 22.90 7.29
CA PRO A 78 30.71 22.82 6.12
C PRO A 78 30.68 24.18 5.41
N PRO A 79 30.81 24.22 4.07
CA PRO A 79 30.65 25.46 3.33
C PRO A 79 29.23 25.99 3.48
N GLU A 80 29.08 27.32 3.39
CA GLU A 80 27.77 27.94 3.24
C GLU A 80 27.10 27.47 1.94
N TYR A 81 25.78 27.61 1.86
CA TYR A 81 25.04 27.21 0.68
C TYR A 81 25.43 28.04 -0.54
N GLN A 82 25.76 27.38 -1.65
CA GLN A 82 26.13 28.01 -2.92
C GLN A 82 25.20 27.63 -4.08
N GLY A 83 24.02 27.05 -3.80
CA GLY A 83 23.08 26.61 -4.84
C GLY A 83 21.94 27.59 -5.10
N THR A 84 20.99 27.19 -5.96
CA THR A 84 19.81 27.98 -6.34
C THR A 84 18.48 27.37 -5.88
N TYR A 85 18.51 26.19 -5.26
CA TYR A 85 17.32 25.41 -4.91
C TYR A 85 16.80 25.67 -3.49
N TRP A 86 17.60 26.24 -2.59
CA TRP A 86 17.17 26.58 -1.25
C TRP A 86 16.14 27.70 -1.26
N ARG A 87 15.10 27.56 -0.42
CA ARG A 87 14.06 28.58 -0.24
C ARG A 87 13.70 28.67 1.25
N PRO A 88 13.21 29.84 1.71
CA PRO A 88 12.67 29.96 3.06
C PRO A 88 11.60 28.89 3.34
N GLY A 89 11.70 28.24 4.49
CA GLY A 89 10.80 27.15 4.90
C GLY A 89 11.21 25.75 4.42
N TYR A 90 12.28 25.61 3.61
CA TYR A 90 12.76 24.29 3.19
C TYR A 90 13.46 23.54 4.33
N THR A 91 13.41 22.22 4.23
CA THR A 91 14.26 21.30 4.99
C THR A 91 15.31 20.70 4.06
N CYS A 92 16.32 20.01 4.62
CA CYS A 92 17.29 19.32 3.78
C CYS A 92 16.64 18.32 2.81
N ARG A 93 15.56 17.65 3.22
CA ARG A 93 14.84 16.69 2.38
C ARG A 93 14.28 17.33 1.10
N ASP A 94 13.92 18.60 1.14
CA ASP A 94 13.45 19.32 -0.05
C ASP A 94 14.52 19.44 -1.13
N LEU A 95 15.80 19.45 -0.75
CA LEU A 95 16.92 19.50 -1.69
C LEU A 95 17.18 18.15 -2.38
N LEU A 96 16.67 17.04 -1.81
CA LEU A 96 16.90 15.69 -2.35
C LEU A 96 16.32 15.52 -3.75
N ARG A 97 15.22 16.22 -4.06
CA ARG A 97 14.58 16.18 -5.39
C ARG A 97 15.43 16.80 -6.50
N TYR A 98 16.37 17.67 -6.14
CA TYR A 98 17.19 18.41 -7.12
C TYR A 98 18.59 17.82 -7.23
N ASN A 99 19.23 17.51 -6.11
CA ASN A 99 20.60 17.05 -6.08
C ASN A 99 20.93 16.34 -4.76
N TRP A 100 21.36 15.08 -4.84
CA TRP A 100 21.82 14.31 -3.68
C TRP A 100 22.96 14.99 -2.90
N THR A 101 23.90 15.64 -3.58
CA THR A 101 25.01 16.37 -2.94
C THR A 101 24.50 17.55 -2.12
N GLN A 102 23.49 18.28 -2.61
CA GLN A 102 22.91 19.38 -1.86
C GLN A 102 22.13 18.90 -0.62
N TYR A 103 21.39 17.80 -0.75
CA TYR A 103 20.76 17.12 0.38
C TYR A 103 21.80 16.72 1.45
N ARG A 104 22.84 15.99 1.06
CA ARG A 104 23.92 15.56 1.96
C ARG A 104 24.63 16.75 2.62
N ASN A 105 24.99 17.77 1.84
CA ASN A 105 25.67 18.95 2.36
C ASN A 105 24.76 19.73 3.33
N CYS A 106 23.45 19.80 3.07
CA CYS A 106 22.51 20.41 4.02
C CYS A 106 22.43 19.61 5.32
N LYS A 107 22.35 18.28 5.25
CA LYS A 107 22.35 17.42 6.45
C LYS A 107 23.63 17.63 7.26
N TYR A 108 24.77 17.76 6.58
CA TYR A 108 26.05 18.07 7.22
C TYR A 108 26.04 19.46 7.88
N TYR A 109 25.61 20.50 7.16
CA TYR A 109 25.49 21.86 7.68
C TYR A 109 24.59 21.90 8.92
N TYR A 110 23.42 21.27 8.86
CA TYR A 110 22.48 21.20 9.97
C TYR A 110 23.07 20.44 11.17
N ARG A 111 23.79 19.34 10.96
CA ARG A 111 24.47 18.61 12.05
C ARG A 111 25.55 19.45 12.72
N TYR A 112 26.28 20.26 11.94
CA TYR A 112 27.38 21.09 12.45
C TYR A 112 26.89 22.35 13.17
N TYR A 113 25.91 23.08 12.61
CA TYR A 113 25.44 24.36 13.15
C TYR A 113 24.14 24.28 13.95
N GLY A 114 23.39 23.18 13.86
CA GLY A 114 22.06 23.05 14.50
C GLY A 114 20.96 23.88 13.83
N ARG A 115 21.19 24.41 12.62
CA ARG A 115 20.25 25.27 11.88
C ARG A 115 20.34 25.01 10.38
N TYR A 116 19.28 25.34 9.64
CA TYR A 116 19.27 25.28 8.18
C TYR A 116 19.99 26.49 7.54
N TYR A 117 20.09 26.52 6.20
CA TYR A 117 20.65 27.67 5.49
C TYR A 117 19.76 28.92 5.67
N TYR A 118 20.38 30.09 5.67
CA TYR A 118 19.74 31.41 5.81
C TYR A 118 19.80 32.17 4.49
#